data_AF-A0A0U4W4A2-F1
#
_entry.id   AF-A0A0U4W4A2-F1
#
_cell.length_a   1.000
_cell.length_b   1.000
_cell.length_c   1.000
_cell.angle_alpha   90.00
_cell.angle_beta   90.00
_cell.angle_gamma   90.00
#
_symmetry.space_group_name_H-M   'P 1'
#
loop_
_entity.id
_entity.type
_entity.pdbx_description
1 polymer ?
#
loop_
_entity_poly.entity_id
_entity_poly.type
_entity_poly.pdbx_seq_one_letter_code
_entity_poly.pdbx_strand_id
1 'polypeptide(L)'
;MQTLIPVPAYSGKSNNEIVLLDPARLADWHCVDRDSPKVLCKTTIYGNHAAGWSLYLHENGCYEWLIGSDITGNSSGALDVISLLGHNLCLMPWQKLIFCSEDGACTAISYIRLSGLSGLD
;
A
#
# COMPACT_ATOMS: atom_id res chain seq x y z
N MET A 1 21.46 -9.55 -3.91
CA MET A 1 20.22 -9.99 -3.22
C MET A 1 19.46 -8.72 -2.84
N GLN A 2 18.21 -8.54 -3.26
CA GLN A 2 17.45 -7.32 -2.93
C GLN A 2 16.70 -7.56 -1.61
N THR A 3 16.95 -6.71 -0.61
CA THR A 3 16.23 -6.76 0.66
C THR A 3 14.87 -6.09 0.49
N LEU A 4 13.80 -6.88 0.66
CA LEU A 4 12.44 -6.38 0.74
C LEU A 4 12.05 -6.21 2.21
N ILE A 5 11.46 -5.07 2.54
CA ILE A 5 10.98 -4.80 3.90
C ILE A 5 9.47 -4.98 3.95
N PRO A 6 8.96 -5.85 4.82
CA PRO A 6 7.53 -5.97 5.04
C PRO A 6 7.01 -4.76 5.84
N VAL A 7 5.89 -4.22 5.40
CA VAL A 7 5.21 -3.06 5.97
C VAL A 7 3.76 -3.47 6.19
N PRO A 8 3.37 -3.82 7.44
CA PRO A 8 1.99 -4.09 7.77
C PRO A 8 1.14 -2.83 7.53
N ALA A 9 -0.02 -3.01 6.90
CA ALA A 9 -0.99 -1.95 6.79
C ALA A 9 -1.56 -1.60 8.17
N TYR A 10 -2.04 -0.37 8.30
CA TYR A 10 -2.71 0.11 9.50
C TYR A 10 -4.01 0.83 9.15
N SER A 11 -4.92 0.90 10.12
CA SER A 11 -6.22 1.55 9.92
C SER A 11 -6.07 3.03 9.56
N GLY A 12 -6.83 3.44 8.55
CA GLY A 12 -6.91 4.82 8.10
C GLY A 12 -7.91 5.64 8.93
N LYS A 13 -8.49 6.65 8.30
CA LYS A 13 -9.47 7.55 8.94
C LYS A 13 -10.84 6.92 9.18
N SER A 14 -11.19 5.90 8.40
CA SER A 14 -12.48 5.20 8.51
C SER A 14 -12.28 3.71 8.74
N ASN A 15 -13.33 3.03 9.22
CA ASN A 15 -13.30 1.59 9.51
C ASN A 15 -13.06 0.72 8.27
N ASN A 16 -13.25 1.29 7.09
CA ASN A 16 -13.15 0.65 5.79
C ASN A 16 -11.84 1.01 5.07
N GLU A 17 -11.04 1.90 5.66
CA GLU A 17 -9.80 2.41 5.10
C GLU A 17 -8.59 1.75 5.77
N ILE A 18 -7.65 1.27 4.97
CA ILE A 18 -6.31 0.92 5.44
C ILE A 18 -5.25 1.65 4.64
N VAL A 19 -4.19 2.06 5.31
CA VAL A 19 -3.00 2.64 4.69
C VAL A 19 -2.03 1.52 4.37
N LEU A 20 -1.79 1.28 3.08
CA LEU A 20 -0.90 0.24 2.58
C LEU A 20 0.56 0.66 2.62
N LEU A 21 0.84 1.95 2.45
CA LEU A 21 2.18 2.53 2.57
C LEU A 21 2.09 4.03 2.92
N ASP A 22 2.84 4.43 3.95
CA ASP A 22 3.11 5.81 4.33
C ASP A 22 4.64 5.98 4.46
N PRO A 23 5.32 6.48 3.41
CA PRO A 23 6.77 6.64 3.39
C PRO A 23 7.31 7.49 4.53
N ALA A 24 6.60 8.57 4.92
CA ALA A 24 7.03 9.43 6.00
C ALA A 24 7.04 8.68 7.34
N ARG A 25 6.00 7.89 7.62
CA ARG A 25 5.92 7.08 8.84
C ARG A 25 6.94 5.93 8.84
N LEU A 26 7.19 5.35 7.68
CA LEU A 26 8.17 4.29 7.51
C LEU A 26 9.60 4.77 7.81
N ALA A 27 9.93 6.02 7.43
CA ALA A 27 11.20 6.65 7.77
C ALA A 27 11.44 6.67 9.29
N ASP A 28 10.41 7.02 10.06
CA ASP A 28 10.48 7.08 11.52
C ASP A 28 10.61 5.69 12.16
N TRP A 29 9.98 4.65 11.59
CA TRP A 29 9.97 3.30 12.15
C TRP A 29 11.20 2.46 11.82
N HIS A 30 11.72 2.63 10.62
CA HIS A 30 12.79 1.77 10.08
C HIS A 30 14.12 2.51 9.95
N CYS A 31 14.22 3.74 10.46
CA CYS A 31 15.38 4.62 10.33
C CYS A 31 15.87 4.75 8.88
N VAL A 32 14.92 4.81 7.94
CA VAL A 32 15.23 4.98 6.51
C VAL A 32 15.14 6.44 6.14
N ASP A 33 15.85 6.82 5.08
CA ASP A 33 15.83 8.20 4.60
C ASP A 33 14.39 8.68 4.33
N ARG A 34 14.01 9.79 4.96
CA ARG A 34 12.67 10.36 4.92
C ARG A 34 12.36 11.03 3.60
N ASP A 35 13.38 11.56 2.92
CA ASP A 35 13.19 12.40 1.74
C ASP A 35 13.30 11.60 0.44
N SER A 36 13.70 10.33 0.51
CA SER A 36 13.70 9.45 -0.66
C SER A 36 12.33 8.81 -0.93
N PRO A 37 11.96 8.65 -2.21
CA PRO A 37 10.82 7.83 -2.60
C PRO A 37 10.96 6.38 -2.14
N LYS A 38 9.83 5.72 -1.93
CA LYS A 38 9.77 4.29 -1.56
C LYS A 38 9.06 3.52 -2.66
N VAL A 39 9.69 2.43 -3.10
CA VAL A 39 9.15 1.62 -4.18
C VAL A 39 8.43 0.42 -3.58
N LEU A 40 7.12 0.38 -3.77
CA LEU A 40 6.26 -0.73 -3.43
C LEU A 40 6.39 -1.83 -4.51
N CYS A 41 6.81 -3.01 -4.11
CA CYS A 41 7.13 -4.13 -5.02
C CYS A 41 6.13 -5.28 -4.94
N LYS A 42 5.37 -5.38 -3.85
CA LYS A 42 4.30 -6.35 -3.68
C LYS A 42 3.33 -5.85 -2.61
N THR A 43 2.06 -6.12 -2.77
CA THR A 43 1.08 -5.95 -1.70
C THR A 43 0.19 -7.17 -1.66
N THR A 44 -0.26 -7.56 -0.48
CA THR A 44 -1.19 -8.66 -0.32
C THR A 44 -2.26 -8.23 0.67
N ILE A 45 -3.48 -8.05 0.17
CA ILE A 45 -4.64 -7.59 0.93
C ILE A 45 -5.57 -8.78 1.17
N TYR A 46 -6.04 -8.91 2.40
CA TYR A 46 -6.97 -9.94 2.84
C TYR A 46 -8.26 -9.28 3.33
N GLY A 47 -9.38 -9.71 2.77
CA GLY A 47 -10.72 -9.21 3.07
C GLY A 47 -11.75 -9.68 2.04
N ASN A 48 -12.97 -9.16 2.15
CA ASN A 48 -14.03 -9.42 1.17
C ASN A 48 -13.92 -8.45 -0.02
N HIS A 49 -13.09 -8.77 -1.01
CA HIS A 49 -12.94 -7.92 -2.19
C HIS A 49 -14.16 -7.98 -3.14
N ALA A 50 -15.11 -8.90 -2.92
CA ALA A 50 -16.29 -9.05 -3.78
C ALA A 50 -17.31 -7.93 -3.53
N ALA A 51 -17.22 -7.26 -2.38
CA ALA A 51 -18.04 -6.12 -2.02
C ALA A 51 -17.67 -4.83 -2.76
N GLY A 52 -16.61 -4.85 -3.55
CA GLY A 52 -16.08 -3.66 -4.18
C GLY A 52 -15.02 -2.99 -3.31
N TRP A 53 -14.07 -2.36 -4.00
CA TRP A 53 -12.91 -1.74 -3.38
C TRP A 53 -12.33 -0.67 -4.29
N SER A 54 -11.60 0.25 -3.70
CA SER A 54 -10.86 1.28 -4.43
C SER A 54 -9.49 1.51 -3.81
N LEU A 55 -8.53 1.79 -4.67
CA LEU A 55 -7.16 2.15 -4.34
C LEU A 55 -6.95 3.63 -4.65
N TYR A 56 -6.40 4.36 -3.69
CA TYR A 56 -6.17 5.79 -3.79
C TYR A 56 -4.72 6.14 -3.49
N LEU A 57 -4.23 7.14 -4.21
CA LEU A 57 -3.08 7.91 -3.80
C LEU A 57 -3.58 9.12 -3.00
N HIS A 58 -3.14 9.26 -1.76
CA HIS A 58 -3.48 10.41 -0.94
C HIS A 58 -2.30 11.36 -0.82
N GLU A 59 -2.48 12.59 -1.28
CA GLU A 59 -1.49 13.65 -1.24
C GLU A 59 -2.15 15.01 -1.00
N ASN A 60 -1.50 15.86 -0.19
CA ASN A 60 -1.98 17.22 0.10
C ASN A 60 -3.46 17.30 0.57
N GLY A 61 -3.96 16.24 1.22
CA GLY A 61 -5.35 16.17 1.71
C GLY A 61 -6.37 15.68 0.67
N CYS A 62 -5.94 15.41 -0.57
CA CYS A 62 -6.76 14.91 -1.66
C CYS A 62 -6.57 13.40 -1.83
N TYR A 63 -7.65 12.70 -2.19
CA TYR A 63 -7.62 11.29 -2.60
C TYR A 63 -7.75 11.22 -4.12
N GLU A 64 -6.70 10.77 -4.79
CA GLU A 64 -6.68 10.50 -6.22
C GLU A 64 -6.96 9.01 -6.46
N TRP A 65 -8.00 8.70 -7.22
CA TRP A 65 -8.37 7.32 -7.52
C TRP A 65 -7.40 6.72 -8.55
N LEU A 66 -6.81 5.57 -8.20
CA LEU A 66 -5.91 4.84 -9.08
C LEU A 66 -6.65 3.75 -9.86
N ILE A 67 -7.32 2.86 -9.12
CA ILE A 67 -8.05 1.71 -9.66
C ILE A 67 -9.03 1.21 -8.60
N GLY A 68 -10.09 0.55 -9.04
CA GLY A 68 -11.05 -0.11 -8.16
C GLY A 68 -11.82 -1.17 -8.91
N SER A 69 -12.63 -1.90 -8.17
CA SER A 69 -13.62 -2.83 -8.71
C SER A 69 -14.95 -2.56 -8.04
N ASP A 70 -16.02 -2.60 -8.83
CA ASP A 70 -17.37 -2.65 -8.29
C ASP A 70 -17.68 -4.01 -7.66
N ILE A 71 -18.86 -4.13 -7.05
CA ILE A 71 -19.38 -5.38 -6.49
C ILE A 71 -19.51 -6.42 -7.61
N THR A 72 -18.69 -7.47 -7.56
CA THR A 72 -18.68 -8.55 -8.57
C THR A 72 -19.27 -9.86 -8.05
N GLY A 73 -19.65 -9.92 -6.76
CA GLY A 73 -20.34 -11.05 -6.14
C GLY A 73 -19.45 -12.27 -5.83
N ASN A 74 -18.43 -12.54 -6.66
CA ASN A 74 -17.47 -13.63 -6.45
C ASN A 74 -16.03 -13.12 -6.59
N SER A 75 -15.35 -12.91 -5.46
CA SER A 75 -13.90 -12.89 -5.43
C SER A 75 -13.42 -13.66 -4.20
N SER A 76 -12.56 -14.65 -4.42
CA SER A 76 -11.93 -15.40 -3.34
C SER A 76 -10.43 -15.34 -3.54
N GLY A 77 -9.71 -14.79 -2.57
CA GLY A 77 -8.26 -14.74 -2.60
C GLY A 77 -7.71 -13.40 -2.15
N ALA A 78 -6.41 -13.38 -1.90
CA ALA A 78 -5.72 -12.16 -1.56
C ALA A 78 -5.57 -11.26 -2.80
N LEU A 79 -5.79 -9.97 -2.64
CA LEU A 79 -5.60 -8.99 -3.71
C LEU A 79 -4.13 -8.58 -3.75
N ASP A 80 -3.50 -8.66 -4.91
CA ASP A 80 -2.16 -8.11 -5.13
C ASP A 80 -2.23 -6.86 -6.00
N VAL A 81 -2.07 -5.71 -5.35
CA VAL A 81 -2.12 -4.39 -5.99
C VAL A 81 -1.05 -4.21 -7.06
N ILE A 82 0.16 -4.73 -6.84
CA ILE A 82 1.25 -4.56 -7.81
C ILE A 82 0.99 -5.42 -9.04
N SER A 83 0.45 -6.63 -8.84
CA SER A 83 0.00 -7.47 -9.96
C SER A 83 -1.13 -6.81 -10.77
N LEU A 84 -2.07 -6.11 -10.10
CA LEU A 84 -3.15 -5.36 -10.77
C LEU A 84 -2.65 -4.17 -11.58
N LEU A 85 -1.71 -3.40 -11.02
CA LEU A 85 -1.11 -2.24 -11.71
C LEU A 85 -0.16 -2.68 -12.84
N GLY A 86 0.37 -3.90 -12.78
CA GLY A 86 1.33 -4.44 -13.76
C GLY A 86 2.74 -3.86 -13.63
N HIS A 87 3.01 -3.01 -12.64
CA HIS A 87 4.30 -2.39 -12.40
C HIS A 87 4.47 -2.01 -10.92
N ASN A 88 5.72 -1.85 -10.49
CA ASN A 88 6.02 -1.36 -9.14
C ASN A 88 5.57 0.09 -8.98
N LEU A 89 5.02 0.42 -7.82
CA LEU A 89 4.54 1.77 -7.54
C LEU A 89 5.58 2.55 -6.73
N CYS A 90 6.01 3.71 -7.23
CA CYS A 90 6.91 4.60 -6.52
C CYS A 90 6.10 5.67 -5.79
N LEU A 91 6.20 5.71 -4.46
CA LEU A 91 5.55 6.73 -3.65
C LEU A 91 6.56 7.77 -3.19
N MET A 92 6.23 9.04 -3.41
CA MET A 92 6.97 10.17 -2.88
C MET A 92 6.79 10.30 -1.36
N PRO A 93 7.72 10.93 -0.63
CA PRO A 93 7.65 11.08 0.83
C PRO A 93 6.34 11.64 1.39
N TRP A 94 5.66 12.50 0.63
CA TRP A 94 4.42 13.17 1.03
C TRP A 94 3.14 12.41 0.62
N GLN A 95 3.28 11.31 -0.12
CA GLN A 95 2.15 10.52 -0.63
C GLN A 95 1.85 9.34 0.29
N LYS A 96 0.60 8.87 0.28
CA LYS A 96 0.20 7.63 0.94
C LYS A 96 -0.58 6.76 -0.03
N LEU A 97 -0.37 5.46 0.04
CA LEU A 97 -1.20 4.49 -0.68
C LEU A 97 -2.30 4.01 0.26
N ILE A 98 -3.54 4.19 -0.15
CA ILE A 98 -4.72 3.88 0.65
C ILE A 98 -5.60 2.87 -0.09
N PHE A 99 -6.13 1.91 0.65
CA PHE A 99 -7.12 0.97 0.17
C PHE A 99 -8.41 1.13 0.96
N CYS A 100 -9.52 1.26 0.24
CA CYS A 100 -10.86 1.34 0.79
C CYS A 100 -11.66 0.11 0.35
N SER A 101 -12.27 -0.56 1.31
CA SER A 101 -13.19 -1.69 1.09
C SER A 101 -14.61 -1.27 1.39
N GLU A 102 -15.58 -1.66 0.56
CA GLU A 102 -16.99 -1.34 0.82
C GLU A 102 -17.58 -2.19 1.97
N ASP A 103 -17.04 -3.39 2.23
CA ASP A 103 -17.53 -4.32 3.26
C ASP A 103 -16.52 -4.53 4.40
N GLY A 104 -16.24 -3.44 5.12
CA GLY A 104 -15.51 -3.50 6.40
C GLY A 104 -13.99 -3.53 6.29
N ALA A 105 -13.35 -3.74 7.45
CA ALA A 105 -11.91 -3.64 7.60
C ALA A 105 -11.16 -4.78 6.89
N CYS A 106 -10.16 -4.42 6.09
CA CYS A 106 -9.21 -5.36 5.50
C CYS A 106 -7.90 -5.37 6.31
N THR A 107 -7.07 -6.37 6.07
CA THR A 107 -5.67 -6.37 6.53
C THR A 107 -4.75 -6.53 5.34
N ALA A 108 -3.54 -5.98 5.40
CA ALA A 108 -2.61 -6.11 4.30
C ALA A 108 -1.15 -6.09 4.76
N ILE A 109 -0.28 -6.64 3.92
CA ILE A 109 1.17 -6.50 4.04
C ILE A 109 1.71 -6.02 2.70
N SER A 110 2.45 -4.93 2.76
CA SER A 110 3.19 -4.34 1.64
C SER A 110 4.67 -4.72 1.75
N TYR A 111 5.35 -4.88 0.62
CA TYR A 111 6.79 -5.11 0.57
C TYR A 111 7.43 -4.00 -0.24
N ILE A 112 8.35 -3.27 0.39
CA ILE A 112 9.04 -2.17 -0.26
C ILE A 112 10.51 -2.53 -0.52
N ARG A 113 11.08 -1.89 -1.54
CA ARG A 113 12.51 -1.84 -1.76
C ARG A 113 13.06 -0.54 -1.19
N LEU A 114 14.11 -0.64 -0.38
CA LEU A 114 14.95 0.51 -0.05
C LEU A 114 16.10 0.61 -1.04
N SER A 115 16.27 1.77 -1.64
CA SER A 115 17.49 2.12 -2.36
C SER A 115 18.57 2.46 -1.33
N GLY A 116 19.59 1.61 -1.14
CA GLY A 116 20.78 1.99 -0.35
C GLY A 116 21.16 1.15 0.87
N LEU A 117 20.64 -0.08 1.06
CA LEU A 117 21.24 -1.02 2.05
C LEU A 117 22.54 -1.69 1.56
N SER A 118 23.12 -1.22 0.46
CA SER A 118 24.48 -1.53 0.04
C SER A 118 25.47 -0.66 0.83
N GLY A 119 25.71 -1.01 2.09
CA GLY A 119 26.61 -0.26 2.97
C GLY A 119 26.77 -0.80 4.39
N LEU A 120 26.38 -2.06 4.63
CA LEU A 120 26.74 -2.80 5.84
C LEU A 120 27.54 -4.04 5.41
N ASP A 121 28.72 -3.79 4.84
CA ASP A 121 29.85 -4.71 4.81
C ASP A 121 31.05 -3.98 5.45
#